data_AF-A0A3M3A2Y4-F1
#
_entry.id   AF-A0A3M3A2Y4-F1
#
_cell.length_a   1.000
_cell.length_b   1.000
_cell.length_c   1.000
_cell.angle_alpha   90.00
_cell.angle_beta   90.00
_cell.angle_gamma   90.00
#
_symmetry.space_group_name_H-M   'P 1'
#
loop_
_entity.id
_entity.type
_entity.pdbx_description
1 polymer ?
#
loop_
_entity_poly.entity_id
_entity_poly.type
_entity_poly.pdbx_seq_one_letter_code
_entity_poly.pdbx_strand_id
1 'polypeptide(L)' 'QPQNPAKVAAAIKPDYSLGSHVAALGVSFSMPAMGDKFADGVFVGEHGSWNRDNPVGYKVIFVPFANGRPAGEPV' A
#
# COMPACT_ATOMS: atom_id res chain seq x y z
N GLN A 1 -22.40 -8.67 -5.85
CA GLN A 1 -21.77 -9.88 -6.43
C GLN A 1 -21.16 -9.51 -7.77
N PRO A 2 -19.92 -9.92 -8.11
CA PRO A 2 -19.31 -9.55 -9.39
C PRO A 2 -20.13 -10.12 -10.56
N GLN A 3 -20.36 -9.28 -11.58
CA GLN A 3 -21.27 -9.60 -12.70
C GLN A 3 -20.66 -10.59 -13.70
N ASN A 4 -19.34 -10.77 -13.73
CA ASN A 4 -18.65 -11.67 -14.67
C ASN A 4 -17.57 -12.51 -13.95
N PRO A 5 -17.87 -13.76 -13.57
CA PRO A 5 -16.94 -14.63 -12.86
C PRO A 5 -15.65 -14.94 -13.61
N ALA A 6 -15.69 -15.07 -14.95
CA ALA A 6 -14.51 -15.38 -15.75
C ALA A 6 -13.47 -14.24 -15.70
N LYS A 7 -13.92 -12.98 -15.68
CA LYS A 7 -13.02 -11.83 -15.50
C LYS A 7 -12.41 -11.78 -14.10
N VAL A 8 -13.15 -12.19 -13.06
CA VAL A 8 -12.61 -12.28 -11.70
C VAL A 8 -11.51 -13.34 -11.64
N ALA A 9 -11.73 -14.49 -12.25
CA ALA A 9 -10.73 -15.56 -12.30
C ALA A 9 -9.45 -15.17 -13.07
N ALA A 10 -9.57 -14.30 -14.08
CA ALA A 10 -8.43 -13.80 -14.85
C ALA A 10 -7.67 -12.64 -14.18
N ALA A 11 -8.16 -12.10 -13.06
CA ALA A 11 -7.53 -10.96 -12.40
C ALA A 11 -6.22 -11.36 -11.72
N ILE A 12 -5.18 -10.53 -11.91
CA ILE A 12 -3.92 -10.68 -11.19
C ILE A 12 -4.08 -10.03 -9.81
N LYS A 13 -3.92 -10.82 -8.76
CA LYS A 13 -3.96 -10.32 -7.39
C LYS A 13 -2.73 -9.43 -7.12
N PRO A 14 -2.90 -8.23 -6.53
CA PRO A 14 -1.75 -7.44 -6.12
C PRO A 14 -1.01 -8.11 -4.94
N ASP A 15 0.30 -7.88 -4.86
CA ASP A 15 1.14 -8.39 -3.77
C ASP A 15 0.82 -7.73 -2.41
N TYR A 16 0.25 -6.53 -2.44
CA TYR A 16 -0.14 -5.77 -1.27
C TYR A 16 -1.39 -4.93 -1.54
N SER A 17 -2.23 -4.74 -0.53
CA SER A 17 -3.42 -3.91 -0.63
C SER A 17 -3.38 -2.82 0.42
N LEU A 18 -3.86 -1.63 0.06
CA LEU A 18 -4.03 -0.50 0.95
C LEU A 18 -5.52 -0.26 1.22
N GLY A 19 -5.81 0.60 2.18
CA GLY A 19 -7.19 0.99 2.47
C GLY A 19 -7.88 1.62 1.25
N SER A 20 -9.18 1.35 1.09
CA SER A 20 -9.96 1.97 0.03
C SER A 20 -9.95 3.50 0.15
N HIS A 21 -9.81 4.18 -1.00
CA HIS A 21 -9.83 5.64 -1.13
C HIS A 21 -8.65 6.42 -0.50
N VAL A 22 -7.58 5.78 -0.04
CA VAL A 22 -6.42 6.51 0.53
C VAL A 22 -5.64 7.36 -0.50
N ALA A 23 -5.89 7.15 -1.81
CA ALA A 23 -5.27 7.88 -2.91
C ALA A 23 -3.74 7.89 -2.84
N ALA A 24 -3.12 6.72 -2.92
CA ALA A 24 -1.66 6.61 -2.99
C ALA A 24 -1.15 7.25 -4.30
N LEU A 25 -0.29 8.27 -4.19
CA LEU A 25 0.24 9.02 -5.35
C LEU A 25 1.72 8.73 -5.66
N GLY A 26 2.43 8.05 -4.77
CA GLY A 26 3.84 7.74 -4.98
C GLY A 26 4.39 6.73 -3.99
N VAL A 27 5.48 6.07 -4.39
CA VAL A 27 6.25 5.15 -3.58
C VAL A 27 7.74 5.48 -3.65
N SER A 28 8.46 5.22 -2.56
CA SER A 28 9.92 5.28 -2.52
C SER A 28 10.47 4.08 -1.75
N PHE A 29 11.34 3.30 -2.40
CA PHE A 29 12.05 2.21 -1.75
C PHE A 29 13.07 2.78 -0.79
N SER A 30 13.11 2.23 0.41
CA SER A 30 13.99 2.69 1.47
C SER A 30 15.43 2.21 1.28
N MET A 31 16.30 2.70 2.16
CA MET A 31 17.70 2.32 2.23
C MET A 31 18.16 2.27 3.68
N PRO A 32 19.28 1.58 4.00
CA PRO A 32 19.78 1.44 5.37
C PRO A 32 19.97 2.76 6.13
N ALA A 33 20.25 3.86 5.43
CA ALA A 33 20.39 5.20 6.04
C ALA A 33 19.12 5.71 6.75
N MET A 34 17.94 5.11 6.50
CA MET A 34 16.69 5.44 7.17
C MET A 34 16.59 4.87 8.60
N GLY A 35 17.60 4.09 9.04
CA GLY A 35 17.66 3.45 10.35
C GLY A 35 16.96 2.10 10.39
N ASP A 36 17.32 1.25 11.35
CA ASP A 36 16.96 -0.18 11.39
C ASP A 36 15.47 -0.46 11.18
N LYS A 37 14.59 0.36 11.77
CA LYS A 37 13.14 0.21 11.65
C LYS A 37 12.62 0.39 10.23
N PHE A 38 13.30 1.22 9.43
CA PHE A 38 12.87 1.63 8.10
C PHE A 38 13.88 1.24 7.02
N ALA A 39 14.86 0.38 7.32
CA ALA A 39 15.98 0.09 6.44
C ALA A 39 15.60 -0.73 5.19
N ASP A 40 14.59 -1.60 5.30
CA ASP A 40 14.15 -2.52 4.24
C ASP A 40 12.62 -2.47 4.09
N GLY A 41 12.15 -1.72 3.09
CA GLY A 41 10.73 -1.52 2.84
C GLY A 41 10.45 -0.35 1.91
N VAL A 42 9.19 0.08 1.88
CA VAL A 42 8.69 1.12 0.97
C VAL A 42 7.89 2.16 1.74
N PHE A 43 8.22 3.43 1.51
CA PHE A 43 7.36 4.54 1.92
C PHE A 43 6.29 4.79 0.87
N VAL A 44 5.04 4.96 1.31
CA VAL A 44 3.90 5.27 0.43
C VAL A 44 3.24 6.57 0.88
N GLY A 45 3.09 7.51 -0.05
CA GLY A 45 2.38 8.76 0.18
C GLY A 45 0.89 8.61 -0.11
N GLU A 46 0.05 8.65 0.93
CA GLU A 46 -1.41 8.60 0.84
C GLU A 46 -1.98 10.02 0.83
N HIS A 47 -2.43 10.50 -0.34
CA HIS A 47 -2.94 11.87 -0.51
C HIS A 47 -4.27 12.11 0.19
N GLY A 48 -5.07 11.06 0.37
CA GLY A 48 -6.31 11.10 1.12
C GLY A 48 -7.57 11.05 0.27
N SER A 49 -8.65 10.61 0.91
CA SER A 49 -9.95 10.38 0.28
C SER A 49 -10.73 11.66 0.09
N TRP A 50 -11.27 11.88 -1.10
CA TRP A 50 -12.28 12.91 -1.34
C TRP A 50 -13.72 12.38 -1.24
N ASN A 51 -13.92 11.05 -1.38
CA ASN A 51 -15.24 10.41 -1.51
C ASN A 51 -15.48 9.33 -0.43
N ARG A 52 -15.24 9.68 0.84
CA ARG A 52 -15.67 8.90 2.00
C ARG A 52 -16.27 9.83 3.04
N ASP A 53 -17.31 9.36 3.73
CA ASP A 53 -17.95 10.11 4.82
C ASP A 53 -16.98 10.38 5.97
N ASN A 54 -16.16 9.39 6.32
CA ASN A 54 -15.02 9.57 7.22
C ASN A 54 -13.72 9.60 6.41
N PRO A 55 -13.01 10.74 6.35
CA PRO A 55 -11.78 10.87 5.59
C PRO A 55 -10.70 9.87 6.03
N VAL A 56 -9.99 9.29 5.08
CA VAL A 56 -8.86 8.35 5.29
C VAL A 56 -7.68 8.71 4.40
N GLY A 57 -6.48 8.21 4.74
CA GLY A 57 -5.23 8.61 4.10
C GLY A 57 -4.60 9.81 4.81
N TYR A 58 -4.10 10.80 4.05
CA TYR A 58 -3.45 12.01 4.57
C TYR A 58 -2.23 11.72 5.45
N LYS A 59 -1.41 10.75 5.02
CA LYS A 59 -0.23 10.29 5.77
C LYS A 59 0.82 9.69 4.84
N VAL A 60 2.02 9.54 5.39
CA VAL A 60 3.04 8.66 4.81
C VAL A 60 3.08 7.41 5.67
N ILE A 61 3.00 6.25 5.04
CA ILE A 61 3.13 4.95 5.70
C ILE A 61 4.44 4.28 5.30
N PHE A 62 4.89 3.33 6.10
CA PHE A 62 5.98 2.42 5.73
C PHE A 62 5.51 0.97 5.67
N VAL A 63 5.72 0.32 4.54
CA VAL A 63 5.47 -1.12 4.37
C VAL A 63 6.80 -1.86 4.47
N PRO A 64 7.02 -2.70 5.51
CA PRO A 64 8.26 -3.45 5.67
C PRO A 64 8.40 -4.51 4.58
N PHE A 65 9.63 -4.81 4.18
CA PHE A 65 9.93 -5.86 3.22
C PHE A 65 10.79 -6.96 3.86
N ALA A 66 10.64 -8.18 3.34
CA ALA A 66 11.52 -9.31 3.61
C ALA A 66 11.63 -10.18 2.36
N ASN A 67 12.84 -10.57 1.98
CA ASN A 67 13.09 -11.41 0.80
C ASN A 67 12.47 -10.85 -0.49
N GLY A 68 12.53 -9.52 -0.66
CA GLY A 68 12.00 -8.83 -1.84
C GLY A 68 10.48 -8.75 -1.92
N ARG A 69 9.75 -9.02 -0.82
CA ARG A 69 8.29 -8.94 -0.77
C ARG A 69 7.79 -8.14 0.44
N PRO A 70 6.62 -7.48 0.35
CA PRO A 70 5.94 -6.88 1.50
C PRO A 70 5.74 -7.89 2.64
N ALA A 71 6.05 -7.49 3.87
CA ALA A 71 6.15 -8.38 5.03
C ALA A 71 5.47 -7.78 6.27
N GLY A 72 4.16 -7.57 6.21
CA GLY A 72 3.35 -7.17 7.37
C GLY A 72 2.49 -5.95 7.14
N GLU A 73 1.88 -5.49 8.23
CA GLU A 73 1.03 -4.29 8.25
C GLU A 73 1.89 -3.02 8.14
N PRO A 74 1.32 -1.93 7.57
CA PRO A 74 2.05 -0.69 7.46
C PRO A 74 2.19 -0.03 8.83
N VAL A 75 3.33 0.65 9.04
CA VAL A 75 3.58 1.52 10.21
C VAL A 75 3.11 2.93 9.91
#